data_AF-A0A2S5M8N3-F1
#
_entry.id   AF-A0A2S5M8N3-F1
#
_cell.length_a   1.000
_cell.length_b   1.000
_cell.length_c   1.000
_cell.angle_alpha   90.00
_cell.angle_beta   90.00
_cell.angle_gamma   90.00
#
_symmetry.space_group_name_H-M   'P 1'
#
loop_
_entity.id
_entity.type
_entity.pdbx_description
1 polymer ?
#
loop_
_entity_poly.entity_id
_entity_poly.type
_entity_poly.pdbx_seq_one_letter_code
_entity_poly.pdbx_strand_id
1 'polypeptide(L)' 'MPVDAGECFADWGQAGEIVRREKLRTVEQLRADPAGSVGGDILKTTLCKQDDDYVYRLVIRTPFGQLKTLMLRAKAPEKP' A
#
# COMPACT_ATOMS: atom_id res chain seq x y z
N MET A 1 3.08 17.61 -21.19
CA MET A 1 2.16 16.48 -20.91
C MET A 1 2.36 16.11 -19.45
N PRO A 2 1.33 16.17 -18.57
CA PRO A 2 1.51 15.71 -17.21
C PRO A 2 1.77 14.20 -17.26
N VAL A 3 2.89 13.79 -16.69
CA VAL A 3 3.22 12.38 -16.45
C VAL A 3 2.07 11.77 -15.65
N ASP A 4 1.36 10.82 -16.24
CA ASP A 4 0.31 10.05 -15.57
C ASP A 4 0.90 9.42 -14.31
N ALA A 5 0.68 10.08 -13.18
CA ALA A 5 0.75 9.45 -11.88
C ALA A 5 -0.37 8.42 -11.90
N GLY A 6 -0.01 7.16 -12.18
CA GLY A 6 -0.99 6.12 -12.45
C GLY A 6 -2.09 6.02 -11.38
N GLU A 7 -3.22 5.48 -11.82
CA GLU A 7 -4.52 5.58 -11.16
C GLU A 7 -4.44 5.23 -9.66
N CYS A 8 -4.56 6.23 -8.79
CA CYS A 8 -4.59 6.06 -7.34
C CYS A 8 -6.03 5.90 -6.86
N PHE A 9 -6.32 4.70 -6.36
CA PHE A 9 -7.59 4.33 -5.76
C PHE A 9 -7.62 4.83 -4.31
N ALA A 10 -8.23 5.99 -4.11
CA ALA A 10 -8.52 6.52 -2.77
C ALA A 10 -9.65 5.73 -2.06
N ASP A 11 -10.51 5.07 -2.84
CA ASP A 11 -11.60 4.23 -2.35
C ASP A 11 -11.14 2.79 -2.13
N TRP A 12 -11.35 2.29 -0.91
CA TRP A 12 -10.97 0.93 -0.53
C TRP A 12 -11.94 -0.14 -1.02
N GLY A 13 -13.13 0.22 -1.48
CA GLY A 13 -14.04 -0.71 -2.15
C GLY A 13 -13.45 -1.16 -3.49
N GLN A 14 -13.07 -0.20 -4.33
CA GLN A 14 -12.44 -0.49 -5.61
C GLN A 14 -11.04 -1.11 -5.45
N ALA A 15 -10.20 -0.54 -4.57
CA ALA A 15 -8.88 -1.10 -4.30
C ALA A 15 -8.97 -2.53 -3.74
N GLY A 16 -9.90 -2.80 -2.82
CA GLY A 16 -10.10 -4.12 -2.23
C GLY A 16 -10.47 -5.19 -3.26
N GLU A 17 -11.28 -4.84 -4.26
CA GLU A 17 -11.60 -5.76 -5.36
C GLU A 17 -10.35 -6.11 -6.18
N ILE A 18 -9.53 -5.12 -6.52
CA ILE A 18 -8.27 -5.34 -7.26
C ILE A 18 -7.33 -6.23 -6.46
N VAL A 19 -7.10 -5.90 -5.18
CA VAL A 19 -6.24 -6.68 -4.29
C VAL A 19 -6.70 -8.14 -4.23
N ARG A 20 -8.01 -8.38 -4.16
CA ARG A 20 -8.56 -9.74 -4.14
C ARG A 20 -8.44 -10.44 -5.49
N ARG A 21 -8.70 -9.74 -6.59
CA ARG A 21 -8.64 -10.26 -7.97
C ARG A 21 -7.21 -10.66 -8.34
N GLU A 22 -6.26 -9.78 -8.06
CA GLU A 22 -4.83 -9.93 -8.34
C GLU A 22 -4.08 -10.72 -7.24
N LYS A 23 -4.78 -11.16 -6.18
CA LYS A 23 -4.22 -11.88 -5.02
C LYS A 23 -3.04 -11.15 -4.35
N LEU A 24 -3.13 -9.83 -4.28
CA LEU A 24 -2.13 -8.97 -3.64
C LEU A 24 -2.29 -9.01 -2.11
N ARG A 25 -1.23 -8.61 -1.39
CA ARG A 25 -1.28 -8.45 0.07
C ARG A 25 -2.38 -7.46 0.47
N THR A 26 -3.30 -7.83 1.37
CA THR A 26 -4.36 -6.90 1.83
C THR A 26 -3.82 -5.86 2.82
N VAL A 27 -4.58 -4.79 3.07
CA VAL A 27 -4.24 -3.81 4.11
C VAL A 27 -4.14 -4.44 5.48
N GLU A 28 -5.03 -5.39 5.77
CA GLU A 28 -5.00 -6.13 7.03
C GLU A 28 -3.71 -6.94 7.14
N GLN A 29 -3.27 -7.60 6.07
CA GLN A 29 -1.98 -8.28 6.04
C GLN A 29 -0.79 -7.32 6.16
N LEU A 30 -0.87 -6.13 5.56
CA LEU A 30 0.16 -5.09 5.71
C LEU A 30 0.21 -4.52 7.14
N ARG A 31 -0.93 -4.42 7.81
CA ARG A 31 -1.04 -3.97 9.22
C ARG A 31 -0.64 -5.08 10.20
N ALA A 32 -0.94 -6.33 9.86
CA ALA A 32 -0.66 -7.52 10.65
C ALA A 32 0.74 -8.10 10.40
N ASP A 33 1.55 -7.48 9.54
CA ASP A 33 2.96 -7.82 9.35
C ASP A 33 3.81 -6.95 10.30
N PRO A 34 4.18 -7.45 11.50
CA PRO A 34 5.02 -6.73 12.44
C PRO A 34 6.49 -6.67 12.00
N ALA A 35 6.87 -7.39 10.94
CA ALA A 35 8.26 -7.67 10.59
C ALA A 35 8.81 -6.84 9.41
N GLY A 36 7.98 -6.25 8.56
CA GLY A 36 8.42 -5.85 7.22
C GLY A 36 8.32 -4.36 6.87
N SER A 37 9.18 -3.49 7.43
CA SER A 37 9.50 -2.15 6.90
C SER A 37 8.66 -0.95 7.34
N VAL A 38 7.57 -1.14 8.09
CA VAL A 38 6.71 -0.03 8.52
C VAL A 38 7.10 0.39 9.94
N GLY A 39 8.18 1.17 10.09
CA GLY A 39 8.72 1.62 11.39
C GLY A 39 7.83 2.62 12.15
N GLY A 40 6.52 2.39 12.21
CA GLY A 40 5.50 3.26 12.81
C GLY A 40 4.06 2.84 12.51
N ASP A 41 3.09 3.59 13.04
CA ASP A 41 1.65 3.33 12.89
C ASP A 41 1.13 3.74 11.50
N ILE A 42 0.43 2.84 10.80
CA ILE A 42 -0.21 3.15 9.51
C ILE A 42 -1.47 4.00 9.74
N LEU A 43 -1.41 5.27 9.37
CA LEU A 43 -2.54 6.20 9.44
C LEU A 43 -3.43 6.12 8.20
N LYS A 44 -2.83 5.97 7.01
CA LYS A 44 -3.58 5.92 5.75
C LYS A 44 -2.93 4.94 4.80
N THR A 45 -3.75 4.22 4.05
CA THR A 45 -3.33 3.29 3.01
C THR A 45 -4.03 3.70 1.72
N THR A 46 -3.33 3.72 0.60
CA THR A 46 -3.86 4.04 -0.72
C THR A 46 -3.21 3.10 -1.73
N LEU A 47 -4.00 2.52 -2.62
CA LEU A 47 -3.48 1.70 -3.71
C LEU A 47 -3.30 2.59 -4.94
N CYS A 48 -2.13 2.58 -5.56
CA CYS A 48 -1.88 3.26 -6.81
C CYS A 48 -1.44 2.24 -7.85
N LYS A 49 -2.02 2.31 -9.05
CA LYS A 49 -1.52 1.59 -10.21
C LYS A 49 -0.32 2.37 -10.74
N GLN A 50 0.82 1.72 -10.92
CA GLN A 50 2.01 2.30 -11.53
C GLN A 50 2.40 1.42 -12.72
N ASP A 51 2.12 1.90 -13.93
CA ASP A 51 2.28 1.14 -15.17
C ASP A 51 1.48 -0.19 -15.13
N ASP A 52 2.17 -1.32 -15.10
CA ASP A 52 1.60 -2.67 -15.00
C ASP A 52 1.60 -3.22 -13.56
N ASP A 53 2.25 -2.52 -12.64
CA ASP A 53 2.36 -2.89 -11.23
C ASP A 53 1.37 -2.12 -10.36
N TYR A 54 1.15 -2.64 -9.16
CA TYR A 54 0.40 -1.95 -8.11
C TYR A 54 1.33 -1.56 -6.97
N VAL A 55 1.09 -0.42 -6.33
CA VAL A 55 1.90 0.14 -5.25
C VAL A 55 0.99 0.62 -4.12
N TYR A 56 1.23 0.15 -2.92
CA TYR A 56 0.64 0.66 -1.69
C TYR A 56 1.38 1.89 -1.22
N ARG A 57 0.71 3.03 -1.26
CA ARG A 57 1.13 4.24 -0.55
C ARG A 57 0.58 4.22 0.86
N LEU A 58 1.47 4.05 1.83
CA LEU A 58 1.19 4.08 3.26
C LEU A 58 1.64 5.42 3.82
N VAL A 59 0.78 6.09 4.58
CA VAL A 59 1.17 7.20 5.44
C VAL A 59 1.32 6.63 6.84
N ILE A 60 2.53 6.72 7.37
CA ILE A 60 2.88 6.18 8.68
C ILE A 60 3.24 7.31 9.63
N ARG A 61 2.96 7.10 10.92
CA ARG A 61 3.45 7.93 12.00
C ARG A 61 4.58 7.20 12.70
N THR A 62 5.79 7.71 12.61
CA THR A 62 6.95 7.14 13.31
C THR A 62 6.76 7.27 14.83
N PRO A 63 7.48 6.47 15.64
CA PRO A 63 7.45 6.60 17.11
C PRO A 63 7.92 7.98 17.60
N PHE A 64 8.68 8.71 16.78
CA PHE A 64 9.09 10.10 17.04
C PHE A 64 8.01 11.12 16.69
N GLY A 65 6.81 10.68 16.29
CA GLY A 65 5.67 11.53 15.93
C GLY A 65 5.71 12.11 14.52
N GLN A 66 6.72 11.77 13.71
CA GLN A 66 6.85 12.29 12.34
C GLN A 66 5.98 11.50 11.37
N LEU A 67 5.35 12.19 10.41
CA LEU A 67 4.62 11.57 9.32
C LEU A 67 5.58 11.22 8.19
N LYS A 68 5.61 9.95 7.78
CA LYS A 68 6.37 9.50 6.62
C LYS A 68 5.45 8.80 5.63
N THR A 69 5.70 8.99 4.34
CA THR A 69 5.00 8.25 3.29
C THR A 69 5.91 7.14 2.82
N LEU A 70 5.46 5.90 2.94
CA LEU A 70 6.11 4.71 2.41
C LEU A 70 5.36 4.24 1.17
N MET A 71 6.09 3.85 0.14
CA MET A 71 5.54 3.21 -1.04
C MET A 71 6.04 1.77 -1.09
N LEU A 72 5.13 0.81 -1.02
CA LEU A 72 5.44 -0.61 -1.07
C LEU A 72 4.84 -1.19 -2.34
N ARG A 73 5.61 -1.97 -3.10
CA ARG A 73 5.05 -2.67 -4.24
C ARG A 73 4.03 -3.68 -3.75
N ALA A 74 2.82 -3.61 -4.28
CA ALA A 74 1.77 -4.57 -4.03
C ALA A 74 2.11 -5.85 -4.79
N LYS A 75 2.90 -6.71 -4.14
CA LYS A 75 3.18 -8.06 -4.61
C LYS A 75 2.27 -9.06 -3.88
N ALA A 76 2.08 -10.23 -4.48
CA ALA A 76 1.54 -11.37 -3.76
C ALA A 76 2.42 -11.65 -2.52
N PRO A 77 1.84 -12.06 -1.38
CA PRO A 77 2.63 -12.52 -0.24
C PRO A 77 3.50 -13.68 -0.72
N GLU A 78 4.81 -13.47 -0.83
CA GLU A 78 5.76 -14.54 -1.12
C GLU A 78 5.63 -15.54 0.03
N LYS A 79 5.12 -16.73 -0.30
CA LYS A 79 4.93 -17.82 0.65
C LYS A 79 6.33 -18.26 1.12
N PRO A 80 6.61 -18.30 2.44
CA PRO A 80 7.86 -18.89 2.92
C PRO A 80 7.92 -20.39 2.60
#